data_AF-A0A373IZ21-F1
#
_entry.id   AF-A0A373IZ21-F1
#
_cell.length_a   1.000
_cell.length_b   1.000
_cell.length_c   1.000
_cell.angle_alpha   90.00
_cell.angle_beta   90.00
_cell.angle_gamma   90.00
#
_symmetry.space_group_name_H-M   'P 1'
#
loop_
_entity.id
_entity.type
_entity.pdbx_description
1 polymer ?
#
loop_
_entity_poly.entity_id
_entity_poly.type
_entity_poly.pdbx_seq_one_letter_code
_entity_poly.pdbx_strand_id
1 'polypeptide(L)' 'MCYLIAKDRDVHGCFALKTKHGKHLAELKRELNEAVGYKGVQLVTISRPTAYGEYAPYCFVDTEKEFETLVKSLR' A
#
# COMPACT_ATOMS: atom_id res chain seq x y z
N MET A 1 -11.55 7.45 7.45
CA MET A 1 -11.26 6.72 6.19
C MET A 1 -9.79 6.92 5.89
N CYS A 2 -9.08 5.87 5.49
CA CYS A 2 -7.65 5.93 5.23
C CYS A 2 -7.31 5.08 4.01
N TYR A 3 -6.04 5.11 3.62
CA TYR A 3 -5.50 4.38 2.49
C TYR A 3 -4.27 3.62 2.94
N LEU A 4 -4.19 2.35 2.58
CA LEU A 4 -2.95 1.59 2.65
C LEU A 4 -2.23 1.77 1.32
N ILE A 5 -1.01 2.27 1.37
CA ILE A 5 -0.18 2.56 0.22
C ILE A 5 0.97 1.57 0.18
N ALA A 6 1.24 1.02 -1.00
CA ALA A 6 2.43 0.25 -1.29
C ALA A 6 3.28 0.97 -2.34
N LYS A 7 4.53 1.25 -1.97
CA LYS A 7 5.49 1.98 -2.79
C LYS A 7 6.76 1.15 -2.92
N ASP A 8 7.05 0.65 -4.12
CA ASP A 8 8.38 0.17 -4.46
C ASP A 8 9.34 1.38 -4.54
N ARG A 9 10.49 1.32 -3.87
CA ARG A 9 11.46 2.43 -3.84
C ARG A 9 12.11 2.71 -5.20
N ASP A 10 12.16 1.72 -6.09
CA ASP A 10 12.87 1.82 -7.36
C ASP A 10 11.95 2.18 -8.54
N VAL A 11 10.64 2.12 -8.35
CA VAL A 11 9.63 2.39 -9.39
C VAL A 11 8.98 3.74 -9.15
N HIS A 12 8.44 4.40 -10.17
CA HIS A 12 7.64 5.62 -9.98
C HIS A 12 6.17 5.27 -9.69
N GLY A 13 5.52 5.99 -8.77
CA GLY A 13 4.12 5.75 -8.38
C GLY A 13 3.91 4.65 -7.32
N CYS A 14 2.65 4.47 -6.91
CA CYS A 14 2.26 3.55 -5.84
C CYS A 14 0.91 2.87 -6.10
N PHE A 15 0.65 1.77 -5.40
CA PHE A 15 -0.70 1.21 -5.26
C PHE A 15 -1.37 1.74 -4.00
N ALA A 16 -2.68 2.01 -4.06
CA ALA A 16 -3.44 2.57 -2.96
C ALA A 16 -4.77 1.85 -2.76
N LEU A 17 -4.94 1.20 -1.62
CA LEU A 17 -6.19 0.56 -1.20
C LEU A 17 -6.95 1.46 -0.23
N LYS A 18 -8.19 1.80 -0.56
CA LYS A 18 -9.09 2.54 0.33
C LYS A 18 -9.60 1.62 1.44
N THR A 19 -9.45 2.04 2.70
CA THR A 19 -9.79 1.20 3.86
C THR A 19 -10.20 2.04 5.09
N LYS A 20 -10.40 1.39 6.23
CA LYS A 20 -10.71 1.99 7.52
C LYS A 20 -9.67 1.55 8.55
N HIS A 21 -9.41 2.42 9.53
CA HIS A 21 -8.59 2.03 10.68
C HIS A 21 -9.27 0.91 11.45
N GLY A 22 -8.46 -0.01 11.97
CA GLY A 22 -8.93 -1.13 12.77
C GLY A 22 -7.89 -2.25 12.82
N LYS A 23 -8.22 -3.30 13.57
CA LYS A 23 -7.38 -4.49 13.73
C LYS A 23 -7.05 -5.15 12.38
N HIS A 24 -8.06 -5.28 11.52
CA HIS A 24 -7.93 -5.83 10.17
C HIS A 24 -6.82 -5.16 9.34
N LEU A 25 -6.80 -3.81 9.32
CA LEU A 25 -5.78 -3.07 8.59
C LEU A 25 -4.37 -3.30 9.16
N ALA A 26 -4.24 -3.39 10.49
CA ALA A 26 -2.96 -3.64 11.12
C ALA A 26 -2.43 -5.06 10.79
N GLU A 27 -3.33 -6.04 10.76
CA GLU A 27 -3.03 -7.43 10.39
C GLU A 27 -2.62 -7.53 8.91
N LEU A 28 -3.42 -6.98 7.98
CA LEU A 28 -3.11 -6.93 6.56
C LEU A 28 -1.75 -6.26 6.29
N LYS A 29 -1.49 -5.11 6.92
CA LYS A 29 -0.20 -4.40 6.77
C LYS A 29 0.96 -5.25 7.28
N ARG A 30 0.79 -5.98 8.39
CA ARG A 30 1.83 -6.87 8.93
C ARG A 30 2.13 -8.01 7.97
N GLU A 31 1.10 -8.71 7.49
CA GLU A 31 1.25 -9.85 6.57
C GLU A 31 1.94 -9.43 5.26
N LEU A 32 1.54 -8.29 4.70
CA LEU A 32 2.20 -7.75 3.51
C LEU A 32 3.65 -7.33 3.80
N ASN A 33 3.93 -6.69 4.95
CA ASN A 33 5.31 -6.35 5.32
C ASN A 33 6.19 -7.60 5.48
N GLU A 34 5.66 -8.71 5.99
CA GLU A 34 6.39 -9.98 6.05
C GLU A 34 6.70 -10.52 4.65
N ALA A 35 5.75 -10.38 3.72
CA ALA A 35 5.91 -10.84 2.33
C ALA A 35 6.86 -9.96 1.50
N VAL A 36 6.87 -8.64 1.70
CA VAL A 36 7.58 -7.69 0.82
C VAL A 36 8.59 -6.75 1.51
N GLY A 37 8.70 -6.79 2.83
CA GLY A 37 9.52 -5.86 3.60
C GLY A 37 11.02 -5.92 3.26
N TYR A 38 11.53 -7.10 2.91
CA TYR A 38 12.94 -7.27 2.50
C TYR A 38 13.21 -6.88 1.05
N LYS A 39 12.16 -6.64 0.26
CA LYS A 39 12.25 -6.39 -1.17
C LYS A 39 12.26 -4.90 -1.52
N GLY A 40 12.39 -4.04 -0.51
CA GLY A 40 12.43 -2.59 -0.68
C GLY A 40 11.06 -1.93 -0.87
N VAL A 41 9.96 -2.66 -0.64
CA VAL A 41 8.60 -2.12 -0.70
C VAL A 41 8.23 -1.47 0.63
N GLN A 42 7.75 -0.23 0.58
CA GLN A 42 7.27 0.51 1.73
C GLN A 42 5.74 0.43 1.83
N LEU A 43 5.23 0.03 3.00
CA LEU A 43 3.80 0.05 3.33
C LEU A 43 3.48 1.17 4.32
N VAL A 44 2.66 2.14 3.91
CA VAL A 44 2.24 3.27 4.75
C VAL A 44 0.73 3.43 4.78
N THR A 45 0.21 3.94 5.89
CA THR A 45 -1.21 4.28 6.02
C THR A 45 -1.34 5.79 6.06
N ILE A 46 -2.12 6.36 5.13
CA ILE A 46 -2.34 7.80 5.04
C ILE A 46 -3.83 8.11 5.01
N SER A 47 -4.23 9.28 5.51
CA SER A 47 -5.64 9.71 5.51
C SER A 47 -6.02 10.54 4.28
N ARG A 48 -5.06 11.25 3.68
CA ARG A 48 -5.27 12.20 2.56
C ARG A 48 -4.20 12.02 1.47
N PRO A 49 -4.43 11.18 0.45
CA PRO A 49 -3.47 10.96 -0.65
C PRO A 49 -3.00 12.26 -1.34
N THR A 50 -3.90 13.22 -1.52
CA THR A 50 -3.57 14.51 -2.17
C THR A 50 -2.55 15.36 -1.41
N ALA A 51 -2.26 15.04 -0.14
CA ALA A 51 -1.28 15.75 0.67
C ALA A 51 0.15 15.18 0.57
N TYR A 52 0.34 14.02 -0.08
CA TYR A 52 1.61 13.28 -0.09
C TYR A 52 2.08 13.02 -1.53
N GLY A 53 2.66 14.05 -2.16
CA GLY A 53 3.13 13.97 -3.55
C GLY A 53 4.23 12.93 -3.79
N GLU A 54 4.95 12.50 -2.75
CA GLU A 54 6.03 11.52 -2.86
C GLU A 54 5.58 10.12 -3.28
N TYR A 55 4.29 9.81 -3.11
CA TYR A 55 3.72 8.54 -3.55
C TYR A 55 3.04 8.63 -4.93
N ALA A 56 2.95 9.82 -5.52
CA ALA A 56 2.34 9.98 -6.84
C ALA A 56 3.19 9.34 -7.96
N PRO A 57 2.56 8.89 -9.07
CA PRO A 57 1.11 8.76 -9.27
C PRO A 57 0.48 7.63 -8.44
N TYR A 58 -0.76 7.87 -8.00
CA TYR A 58 -1.54 6.90 -7.24
C TYR A 58 -2.35 6.00 -8.19
N CYS A 59 -2.10 4.70 -8.13
CA CYS A 59 -2.98 3.68 -8.72
C CYS A 59 -3.92 3.17 -7.63
N PHE A 60 -5.16 3.66 -7.63
CA PHE A 60 -6.19 3.19 -6.71
C PHE A 60 -6.75 1.85 -7.16
N VAL A 61 -6.86 0.92 -6.22
CA VAL A 61 -7.43 -0.41 -6.46
C VAL A 61 -8.71 -0.57 -5.66
N ASP A 62 -9.65 -1.35 -6.18
CA ASP A 62 -10.99 -1.46 -5.63
C ASP A 62 -11.09 -2.55 -4.56
N THR A 63 -10.25 -3.59 -4.65
CA THR A 63 -10.33 -4.75 -3.75
C THR A 63 -9.03 -5.03 -3.01
N GLU A 64 -9.16 -5.55 -1.79
CA GLU A 64 -8.02 -5.99 -0.98
C GLU A 64 -7.24 -7.12 -1.68
N LYS A 65 -7.94 -8.07 -2.32
CA LYS A 65 -7.31 -9.17 -3.04
C LYS A 65 -6.46 -8.71 -4.22
N GLU A 66 -6.94 -7.73 -4.98
CA GLU A 66 -6.18 -7.11 -6.06
C GLU A 66 -4.95 -6.39 -5.50
N PHE A 67 -5.13 -5.60 -4.44
CA PHE A 67 -4.03 -4.92 -3.76
C PHE A 67 -2.95 -5.90 -3.31
N GLU A 68 -3.33 -6.98 -2.61
CA GLU A 68 -2.38 -8.00 -2.17
C GLU A 68 -1.63 -8.64 -3.32
N THR A 69 -2.34 -8.97 -4.41
CA THR A 69 -1.74 -9.61 -5.59
C THR A 69 -0.69 -8.71 -6.22
N LEU A 70 -1.01 -7.42 -6.39
CA LEU A 70 -0.10 -6.41 -6.92
C LEU A 70 1.08 -6.16 -5.98
N VAL A 71 0.84 -6.04 -4.68
CA VAL A 71 1.90 -5.82 -3.71
C VAL A 71 2.84 -7.02 -3.65
N LYS A 72 2.32 -8.25 -3.62
CA LYS A 72 3.14 -9.47 -3.60
C LYS A 72 3.92 -9.69 -4.90
N SER A 73 3.48 -9.10 -6.02
CA SER A 73 4.19 -9.13 -7.31
C SER A 73 5.19 -8.00 -7.50
N LEU A 74 5.17 -6.96 -6.64
CA LEU A 74 6.33 -6.11 -6.45
C LEU A 74 7.51 -6.98 -5.99
N ARG A 75 8.74 -6.54 -6.31
CA ARG A 75 10.01 -7.27 -6.16
C ARG A 75 10.03 -8.25 -5.02
#